data_AF-A0A6C0F7Z4-F1
#
_entry.id   AF-A0A6C0F7Z4-F1
#
_cell.length_a   1.000
_cell.length_b   1.000
_cell.length_c   1.000
_cell.angle_alpha   90.00
_cell.angle_beta   90.00
_cell.angle_gamma   90.00
#
_symmetry.space_group_name_H-M   'P 1'
#
loop_
_entity.id
_entity.type
_entity.pdbx_description
1 polymer ?
#
loop_
_entity_poly.entity_id
_entity_poly.type
_entity_poly.pdbx_seq_one_letter_code
_entity_poly.pdbx_strand_id
1 'polypeptide(L)'
;MRFSDIVTTLFALYSSPAGTYCGSKTVFGETINGEVRFKSPELLDFAISGDFTINCANEYYVLDGSQIILRDIGLVGDCTHDALADNKITLSSITYDSSANQINVSVKYSIAKIDILLSNCNSFASSI
;
A
#
# COMPACT_ATOMS: atom_id res chain seq x y z
N MET A 1 -28.36 -0.02 39.84
CA MET A 1 -28.36 0.88 38.66
C MET A 1 -27.49 2.08 38.96
N ARG A 2 -26.34 2.19 38.28
CA ARG A 2 -25.82 3.42 37.65
C ARG A 2 -24.57 3.05 36.86
N PHE A 3 -24.83 2.45 35.71
CA PHE A 3 -23.91 2.42 34.57
C PHE A 3 -23.92 3.81 33.96
N SER A 4 -22.75 4.41 33.75
CA SER A 4 -22.41 5.26 32.60
C SER A 4 -21.07 5.94 32.83
N ASP A 5 -20.00 5.16 32.69
CA ASP A 5 -18.70 5.70 32.29
C ASP A 5 -18.82 6.09 30.82
N ILE A 6 -19.06 7.38 30.56
CA ILE A 6 -19.09 7.92 29.20
C ILE A 6 -17.64 8.17 28.79
N VAL A 7 -16.96 7.15 28.30
CA VAL A 7 -15.75 7.32 27.50
C VAL A 7 -16.21 7.64 26.07
N THR A 8 -16.42 8.92 25.79
CA THR A 8 -16.64 9.42 24.42
C THR A 8 -15.33 9.23 23.64
N THR A 9 -15.13 8.02 23.12
CA THR A 9 -14.04 7.75 22.18
C THR A 9 -14.39 8.46 20.89
N LEU A 10 -13.68 9.55 20.61
CA LEU A 10 -13.75 10.27 19.35
C LEU A 10 -13.26 9.32 18.25
N PHE A 11 -14.17 8.58 17.62
CA PHE A 11 -13.88 7.86 16.39
C PHE A 11 -13.60 8.91 15.31
N ALA A 12 -12.31 9.16 15.04
CA ALA A 12 -11.93 9.79 13.79
C ALA A 12 -12.44 8.87 12.67
N LEU A 13 -13.39 9.38 11.87
CA LEU A 13 -13.90 8.69 10.69
C LEU A 13 -12.80 8.70 9.63
N TYR A 14 -11.80 7.83 9.77
CA TYR A 14 -10.86 7.56 8.70
C TYR A 14 -11.62 6.83 7.60
N SER A 15 -11.74 7.46 6.43
CA SER A 15 -12.27 6.78 5.24
C SER A 15 -11.37 5.60 4.93
N SER A 16 -11.91 4.39 4.83
CA SER A 16 -11.10 3.25 4.38
C SER A 16 -10.75 3.45 2.90
N PRO A 17 -9.50 3.19 2.47
CA PRO A 17 -9.16 3.28 1.06
C PRO A 17 -9.96 2.26 0.25
N ALA A 18 -10.37 2.65 -0.95
CA ALA A 18 -11.10 1.80 -1.88
C ALA A 18 -10.72 2.10 -3.32
N GLY A 19 -10.95 1.14 -4.21
CA GLY A 19 -10.61 1.24 -5.63
C GLY A 19 -9.15 0.91 -5.93
N THR A 20 -8.64 1.42 -7.04
CA THR A 20 -7.26 1.20 -7.50
C THR A 20 -6.45 2.47 -7.41
N TYR A 21 -5.24 2.36 -6.85
CA TYR A 21 -4.25 3.42 -6.76
C TYR A 21 -3.04 3.07 -7.62
N CYS A 22 -2.61 4.00 -8.46
CA CYS A 22 -1.52 3.84 -9.40
C CYS A 22 -0.54 4.98 -9.22
N GLY A 23 0.73 4.73 -9.54
CA GLY A 23 1.75 5.76 -9.57
C GLY A 23 3.05 5.19 -10.10
N SER A 24 4.00 6.07 -10.38
CA SER A 24 5.31 5.68 -10.86
C SER A 24 6.38 6.60 -10.31
N LYS A 25 7.62 6.10 -10.31
CA LYS A 25 8.79 6.87 -9.94
C LYS A 25 9.98 6.44 -10.76
N THR A 26 10.72 7.41 -11.27
CA THR A 26 11.99 7.16 -11.95
C THR A 26 13.14 7.35 -10.96
N VAL A 27 13.98 6.33 -10.82
CA VAL A 27 15.20 6.36 -10.00
C VAL A 27 16.31 5.73 -10.81
N PHE A 28 17.49 6.37 -10.85
CA PHE A 28 18.64 5.90 -11.64
C PHE A 28 18.36 5.69 -13.14
N GLY A 29 17.38 6.39 -13.70
CA GLY A 29 16.99 6.25 -15.12
C GLY A 29 16.01 5.10 -15.39
N GLU A 30 15.66 4.32 -14.38
CA GLU A 30 14.68 3.24 -14.45
C GLU A 30 13.38 3.69 -13.82
N THR A 31 12.26 3.36 -14.48
CA THR A 31 10.92 3.68 -13.98
C THR A 31 10.30 2.46 -13.34
N ILE A 32 9.92 2.59 -12.08
CA ILE A 32 9.11 1.63 -11.35
C ILE A 32 7.67 2.14 -11.25
N ASN A 33 6.71 1.27 -11.46
CA ASN A 33 5.28 1.55 -11.35
C ASN A 33 4.71 0.76 -10.19
N GLY A 34 3.94 1.40 -9.33
CA GLY A 34 3.21 0.75 -8.24
C GLY A 34 1.71 0.74 -8.50
N GLU A 35 1.06 -0.35 -8.10
CA GLU A 35 -0.39 -0.48 -8.09
C GLU A 35 -0.85 -1.14 -6.79
N VAL A 36 -1.89 -0.56 -6.18
CA VAL A 36 -2.62 -1.16 -5.06
C VAL A 36 -4.11 -1.17 -5.41
N ARG A 37 -4.71 -2.36 -5.46
CA ARG A 37 -6.14 -2.53 -5.75
C ARG A 37 -6.87 -3.12 -4.55
N PHE A 38 -7.74 -2.35 -3.91
CA PHE A 38 -8.59 -2.86 -2.83
C PHE A 38 -9.75 -3.66 -3.42
N LYS A 39 -9.81 -4.96 -3.08
CA LYS A 39 -10.87 -5.88 -3.53
C LYS A 39 -12.00 -6.02 -2.52
N SER A 40 -11.64 -5.98 -1.25
CA SER A 40 -12.56 -6.05 -0.11
C SER A 40 -11.92 -5.33 1.10
N PRO A 41 -12.62 -5.21 2.24
CA PRO A 41 -12.03 -4.64 3.45
C PRO A 41 -10.81 -5.39 4.02
N GLU A 42 -10.53 -6.61 3.54
CA GLU A 42 -9.44 -7.46 4.04
C GLU A 42 -8.45 -7.88 2.95
N LEU A 43 -8.78 -7.66 1.68
CA LEU A 43 -7.99 -8.15 0.54
C LEU A 43 -7.65 -7.00 -0.41
N LEU A 44 -6.38 -6.96 -0.80
CA LEU A 44 -5.89 -6.12 -1.88
C LEU A 44 -5.05 -6.93 -2.87
N ASP A 45 -4.86 -6.39 -4.06
CA ASP A 45 -3.76 -6.81 -4.93
C ASP A 45 -2.63 -5.78 -4.81
N PHE A 46 -1.40 -6.27 -4.73
CA PHE A 46 -0.19 -5.48 -4.63
C PHE A 46 0.71 -5.79 -5.82
N ALA A 47 1.01 -4.77 -6.62
CA ALA A 47 1.90 -4.93 -7.75
C ALA A 47 2.94 -3.82 -7.83
N ILE A 48 4.16 -4.21 -8.19
CA ILE A 48 5.22 -3.31 -8.65
C ILE A 48 5.77 -3.88 -9.95
N SER A 49 5.95 -3.03 -10.95
CA SER A 49 6.53 -3.41 -12.26
C SER A 49 7.59 -2.40 -12.69
N GLY A 50 8.44 -2.78 -13.64
CA GLY A 50 9.58 -1.98 -14.08
C GLY A 50 10.83 -2.86 -14.11
N ASP A 51 11.90 -2.40 -13.47
CA ASP A 51 13.16 -3.14 -13.32
C ASP A 51 12.98 -4.48 -12.58
N PHE A 52 12.02 -4.54 -11.66
CA PHE A 52 11.60 -5.75 -10.96
C PHE A 52 10.10 -5.92 -11.02
N THR A 53 9.64 -7.15 -10.79
CA THR A 53 8.21 -7.50 -10.84
C THR A 53 7.76 -8.15 -9.55
N ILE A 54 6.74 -7.55 -8.93
CA ILE A 54 5.94 -8.07 -7.84
C ILE A 54 4.50 -8.00 -8.35
N ASN A 55 3.76 -9.12 -8.33
CA ASN A 55 2.37 -9.15 -8.78
C ASN A 55 1.61 -10.16 -7.94
N CYS A 56 1.20 -9.71 -6.77
CA CYS A 56 0.61 -10.53 -5.73
C CYS A 56 -0.86 -10.18 -5.57
N ALA A 57 -1.72 -11.15 -5.85
CA ALA A 57 -3.16 -10.98 -5.82
C ALA A 57 -3.74 -11.59 -4.55
N ASN A 58 -4.78 -10.95 -4.01
CA ASN A 58 -5.46 -11.37 -2.77
C ASN A 58 -4.55 -11.38 -1.53
N GLU A 59 -3.69 -10.38 -1.40
CA GLU A 59 -2.92 -10.14 -0.20
C GLU A 59 -3.85 -9.70 0.93
N TYR A 60 -3.77 -10.39 2.07
CA TYR A 60 -4.51 -10.00 3.25
C TYR A 60 -3.89 -8.75 3.87
N TYR A 61 -4.72 -7.74 4.15
CA TYR A 61 -4.27 -6.51 4.78
C TYR A 61 -5.14 -6.10 5.96
N VAL A 62 -4.57 -5.24 6.80
CA VAL A 62 -5.30 -4.46 7.80
C VAL A 62 -4.91 -2.99 7.69
N LEU A 63 -5.85 -2.10 7.98
CA LEU A 63 -5.58 -0.67 8.13
C LEU A 63 -5.47 -0.34 9.62
N ASP A 64 -4.26 0.01 10.07
CA ASP A 64 -3.98 0.47 11.43
C ASP A 64 -3.64 1.97 11.42
N GLY A 65 -4.62 2.80 11.74
CA GLY A 65 -4.55 4.24 11.54
C GLY A 65 -4.37 4.58 10.06
N SER A 66 -3.21 5.11 9.69
CA SER A 66 -2.83 5.37 8.30
C SER A 66 -1.98 4.25 7.69
N GLN A 67 -1.56 3.24 8.44
CA GLN A 67 -0.69 2.19 7.92
C GLN A 67 -1.50 1.05 7.31
N ILE A 68 -1.18 0.69 6.07
CA ILE A 68 -1.66 -0.53 5.43
C ILE A 68 -0.61 -1.61 5.72
N ILE A 69 -1.00 -2.63 6.47
CA ILE A 69 -0.13 -3.73 6.88
C ILE A 69 -0.57 -4.99 6.15
N LEU A 70 0.33 -5.56 5.34
CA LEU A 70 0.13 -6.88 4.73
C LEU A 70 0.40 -7.94 5.79
N ARG A 71 -0.60 -8.77 6.12
CA ARG A 71 -0.57 -9.66 7.29
C ARG A 71 0.46 -10.78 7.18
N ASP A 72 0.65 -11.31 5.98
CA ASP A 72 1.40 -12.53 5.74
C ASP A 72 2.80 -12.30 5.17
N ILE A 73 3.23 -11.03 5.04
CA ILE A 73 4.53 -10.62 4.46
C ILE A 73 5.77 -11.15 5.22
N GLY A 74 5.58 -11.70 6.42
CA GLY A 74 6.64 -12.34 7.21
C GLY A 74 6.74 -13.86 7.01
N LEU A 75 5.86 -14.46 6.21
CA LEU A 75 5.74 -15.90 6.04
C LEU A 75 6.38 -16.34 4.71
N VAL A 76 7.26 -17.34 4.75
CA VAL A 76 7.80 -17.96 3.53
C VAL A 76 6.66 -18.66 2.78
N GLY A 77 6.57 -18.45 1.46
CA GLY A 77 5.46 -18.92 0.63
C GLY A 77 4.34 -17.89 0.46
N ASP A 78 4.40 -16.76 1.16
CA ASP A 78 3.60 -15.58 0.85
C ASP A 78 4.14 -14.90 -0.41
N CYS A 79 3.26 -14.50 -1.32
CA CYS A 79 3.68 -13.96 -2.61
C CYS A 79 4.51 -12.70 -2.45
N THR A 80 4.08 -11.76 -1.60
CA THR A 80 4.78 -10.49 -1.42
C THR A 80 6.11 -10.72 -0.72
N HIS A 81 6.16 -11.60 0.29
CA HIS A 81 7.40 -11.99 0.93
C HIS A 81 8.42 -12.55 -0.07
N ASP A 82 8.03 -13.59 -0.81
CA ASP A 82 8.92 -14.31 -1.74
C ASP A 82 9.38 -13.38 -2.86
N ALA A 83 8.48 -12.58 -3.44
CA ALA A 83 8.81 -11.65 -4.50
C ALA A 83 9.74 -10.52 -4.02
N LEU A 84 9.58 -10.01 -2.80
CA LEU A 84 10.51 -9.02 -2.22
C LEU A 84 11.90 -9.64 -2.01
N ALA A 85 11.96 -10.87 -1.49
CA ALA A 85 13.21 -11.59 -1.24
C ALA A 85 13.96 -11.87 -2.55
N ASP A 86 13.27 -12.40 -3.57
CA ASP A 86 13.84 -12.73 -4.87
C ASP A 86 14.43 -11.50 -5.58
N ASN A 87 13.75 -10.35 -5.46
CA ASN A 87 14.21 -9.09 -6.04
C ASN A 87 15.17 -8.30 -5.12
N LYS A 88 15.51 -8.82 -3.93
CA LYS A 88 16.38 -8.17 -2.92
C LYS A 88 15.87 -6.77 -2.50
N ILE A 89 14.55 -6.66 -2.36
CA ILE A 89 13.86 -5.44 -1.96
C ILE A 89 13.33 -5.60 -0.55
N THR A 90 13.32 -4.51 0.21
CA THR A 90 12.65 -4.48 1.52
C THR A 90 11.50 -3.50 1.48
N LEU A 91 10.26 -3.97 1.66
CA LEU A 91 9.13 -3.08 1.91
C LEU A 91 9.32 -2.42 3.27
N SER A 92 9.39 -1.09 3.29
CA SER A 92 9.57 -0.30 4.51
C SER A 92 8.24 0.13 5.12
N SER A 93 7.29 0.58 4.29
CA SER A 93 5.96 0.98 4.75
C SER A 93 4.99 1.12 3.59
N ILE A 94 3.69 0.94 3.86
CA ILE A 94 2.59 1.39 3.01
C ILE A 94 1.70 2.27 3.88
N THR A 95 1.53 3.54 3.50
CA THR A 95 0.72 4.49 4.27
C THR A 95 -0.35 5.14 3.40
N TYR A 96 -1.57 5.20 3.90
CA TYR A 96 -2.69 5.87 3.28
C TYR A 96 -2.95 7.24 3.94
N ASP A 97 -2.94 8.28 3.12
CA ASP A 97 -3.36 9.62 3.48
C ASP A 97 -4.83 9.81 3.08
N SER A 98 -5.73 9.76 4.07
CA SER A 98 -7.17 9.95 3.85
C SER A 98 -7.56 11.37 3.46
N SER A 99 -6.71 12.36 3.73
CA SER A 99 -6.97 13.76 3.38
C SER A 99 -6.66 14.04 1.91
N ALA A 100 -5.58 13.45 1.39
CA ALA A 100 -5.19 13.55 0.00
C ALA A 100 -5.78 12.44 -0.88
N ASN A 101 -6.35 11.39 -0.26
CA ASN A 101 -6.77 10.16 -0.93
C ASN A 101 -5.63 9.56 -1.76
N GLN A 102 -4.49 9.32 -1.10
CA GLN A 102 -3.24 8.85 -1.71
C GLN A 102 -2.58 7.77 -0.86
N ILE A 103 -1.79 6.91 -1.51
CA ILE A 103 -1.00 5.86 -0.86
C ILE A 103 0.47 6.12 -1.14
N ASN A 104 1.32 6.08 -0.11
CA ASN A 104 2.75 6.09 -0.28
C ASN A 104 3.31 4.69 0.01
N VAL A 105 3.93 4.08 -1.00
CA VAL A 105 4.63 2.80 -0.90
C VAL A 105 6.11 3.08 -0.81
N SER A 106 6.71 2.73 0.33
CA SER A 106 8.14 2.93 0.59
C SER A 106 8.87 1.61 0.53
N VAL A 107 9.85 1.49 -0.36
CA VAL A 107 10.72 0.33 -0.49
C VAL A 107 12.19 0.73 -0.37
N LYS A 108 13.04 -0.19 0.08
CA LYS A 108 14.50 -0.09 -0.03
C LYS A 108 14.96 -1.02 -1.12
N TYR A 109 15.68 -0.46 -2.08
CA TYR A 109 16.31 -1.19 -3.17
C TYR A 109 17.77 -0.79 -3.26
N SER A 110 18.68 -1.76 -3.13
CA SER A 110 20.11 -1.50 -2.95
C SER A 110 20.35 -0.51 -1.80
N ILE A 111 21.02 0.61 -2.04
CA ILE A 111 21.28 1.67 -1.05
C ILE A 111 20.19 2.76 -1.01
N ALA A 112 19.22 2.72 -1.91
CA ALA A 112 18.22 3.78 -2.08
C ALA A 112 16.92 3.45 -1.35
N LYS A 113 16.36 4.46 -0.67
CA LYS A 113 14.96 4.44 -0.22
C LYS A 113 14.10 5.08 -1.31
N ILE A 114 13.09 4.36 -1.77
CA ILE A 114 12.22 4.78 -2.86
C ILE A 114 10.78 4.85 -2.35
N ASP A 115 10.27 6.07 -2.25
CA ASP A 115 8.86 6.35 -1.93
C ASP A 115 8.06 6.58 -3.23
N ILE A 116 7.12 5.69 -3.54
CA ILE A 116 6.22 5.77 -4.70
C ILE A 116 4.87 6.32 -4.22
N LEU A 117 4.51 7.50 -4.70
CA LEU A 117 3.20 8.09 -4.42
C LEU A 117 2.17 7.56 -5.42
N LEU A 118 1.11 6.94 -4.92
CA LEU A 118 0.01 6.40 -5.69
C LEU A 118 -1.24 7.25 -5.47
N SER A 119 -1.84 7.69 -6.57
CA SER A 119 -3.14 8.37 -6.57
C SER A 119 -4.19 7.45 -7.19
N ASN A 120 -5.47 7.74 -7.01
CA ASN A 120 -6.53 6.95 -7.65
C ASN A 120 -6.29 6.84 -9.18
N CYS A 121 -6.26 5.64 -9.74
CA CYS A 121 -5.89 5.45 -11.14
C CYS A 121 -6.79 6.22 -12.11
N ASN A 122 -8.06 6.46 -11.74
CA ASN A 122 -8.98 7.24 -12.57
C ASN A 122 -8.60 8.72 -12.67
N SER A 123 -7.78 9.24 -11.75
CA SER A 123 -7.25 10.60 -11.84
C SER A 123 -6.13 10.76 -12.88
N PHE A 124 -5.53 9.65 -13.34
CA PHE A 124 -4.57 9.65 -14.45
C PHE A 124 -5.24 9.66 -15.84
N ALA A 125 -6.55 9.39 -15.91
CA ALA A 125 -7.32 9.44 -17.15
C ALA A 125 -7.82 10.85 -17.54
N SER A 126 -7.58 11.87 -16.70
CA SER A 126 -8.04 13.24 -16.94
C SER A 126 -6.95 14.22 -17.38
N SER A 127 -5.82 13.74 -17.91
CA SER A 127 -4.75 14.59 -18.46
C SER A 127 -4.44 14.33 -19.94
N ILE A 128 -5.40 13.77 -20.69
CA ILE A 128 -5.39 13.67 -22.15
C ILE A 128 -6.63 14.34 -22.73
#